data_AF-A0A7C6M2X2-F1
#
_entry.id   AF-A0A7C6M2X2-F1
#
_cell.length_a   1.000
_cell.length_b   1.000
_cell.length_c   1.000
_cell.angle_alpha   90.00
_cell.angle_beta   90.00
_cell.angle_gamma   90.00
#
_symmetry.space_group_name_H-M   'P 1'
#
loop_
_entity.id
_entity.type
_entity.pdbx_description
1 polymer ?
#
loop_
_entity_poly.entity_id
_entity_poly.type
_entity_poly.pdbx_seq_one_letter_code
_entity_poly.pdbx_strand_id
1 'polypeptide(L)'
;MVGKRDSALRWLVLLGCFVVFYACGPQDKKGVEEEPQEEVCQWLEYGICLDSLDITRYTIERGDHFASILSNLGFSPAEGEKITSAITPYLSPSKLQVGHTYSAISERDTASTIRYLVFEKGRIDYAIVEIQPDTVLAYEEARPVTLKRQYAEGVITSSMWNTIVDSGAPVMLALMLSDVYAWQIDFFDVKEGDSFRVMYDVAYVNDTSMVEISAIEGAVFTHRGEEYL
;
A
#
# COMPACT_ATOMS: atom_id res chain seq x y z
N MET A 1 -59.23 -30.38 65.23
CA MET A 1 -59.03 -30.18 66.68
C MET A 1 -58.02 -31.21 67.17
N VAL A 2 -57.28 -30.90 68.25
CA VAL A 2 -56.16 -31.70 68.82
C VAL A 2 -54.91 -31.73 67.90
N GLY A 3 -53.66 -31.64 68.37
CA GLY A 3 -53.17 -31.07 69.64
C GLY A 3 -51.98 -31.79 70.30
N LYS A 4 -50.82 -31.09 70.44
CA LYS A 4 -49.60 -31.44 71.23
C LYS A 4 -48.74 -32.62 70.69
N ARG A 5 -47.39 -32.63 70.72
CA ARG A 5 -46.31 -32.28 71.70
C ARG A 5 -46.02 -33.40 72.72
N ASP A 6 -44.79 -33.76 73.10
CA ASP A 6 -43.40 -33.35 72.71
C ASP A 6 -42.61 -34.59 72.14
N SER A 7 -41.34 -35.02 72.40
CA SER A 7 -40.24 -34.63 73.31
C SER A 7 -38.81 -35.02 72.81
N ALA A 8 -37.96 -35.67 73.62
CA ALA A 8 -36.51 -35.97 73.42
C ALA A 8 -36.23 -37.51 73.41
N LEU A 9 -35.02 -38.11 73.28
CA LEU A 9 -33.78 -37.89 74.06
C LEU A 9 -32.58 -38.85 73.68
N ARG A 10 -31.34 -38.32 73.54
CA ARG A 10 -30.00 -39.03 73.56
C ARG A 10 -29.71 -40.05 72.42
N TRP A 11 -28.47 -40.53 72.14
CA TRP A 11 -27.20 -40.67 72.90
C TRP A 11 -25.92 -40.31 72.10
N LEU A 12 -24.79 -40.19 72.81
CA LEU A 12 -23.41 -39.97 72.32
C LEU A 12 -22.61 -41.29 72.24
N VAL A 13 -21.83 -41.53 71.17
CA VAL A 13 -20.78 -42.58 71.13
C VAL A 13 -19.54 -42.15 70.31
N LEU A 14 -18.40 -42.14 71.02
CA LEU A 14 -16.98 -42.27 70.62
C LEU A 14 -16.33 -41.46 69.46
N LEU A 15 -15.14 -40.95 69.84
CA LEU A 15 -14.07 -40.42 69.00
C LEU A 15 -13.32 -41.56 68.27
N GLY A 16 -12.82 -41.30 67.05
CA GLY A 16 -11.91 -42.20 66.33
C GLY A 16 -10.98 -41.42 65.41
N CYS A 17 -9.66 -41.49 65.66
CA CYS A 17 -8.68 -40.74 64.87
C CYS A 17 -8.51 -41.36 63.48
N PHE A 18 -8.72 -40.56 62.43
CA PHE A 18 -8.22 -40.87 61.09
C PHE A 18 -7.25 -39.79 60.64
N VAL A 19 -5.96 -40.12 60.63
CA VAL A 19 -4.89 -39.23 60.16
C VAL A 19 -4.90 -39.26 58.63
N VAL A 20 -5.68 -38.36 58.03
CA VAL A 20 -5.54 -38.08 56.59
C VAL A 20 -4.27 -37.26 56.40
N PHE A 21 -3.38 -37.76 55.54
CA PHE A 21 -2.06 -37.17 55.33
C PHE A 21 -2.12 -35.75 54.74
N TYR A 22 -1.10 -34.95 55.05
CA TYR A 22 -0.78 -33.75 54.30
C TYR A 22 -0.55 -34.09 52.82
N ALA A 23 -1.52 -33.73 51.97
CA ALA A 23 -1.37 -33.70 50.51
C ALA A 23 -1.42 -32.25 50.02
N CYS A 24 -0.56 -31.40 50.59
CA CYS A 24 -0.36 -30.03 50.12
C CYS A 24 0.48 -30.06 48.84
N GLY A 25 -0.13 -30.47 47.73
CA GLY A 25 0.47 -30.31 46.41
C GLY A 25 0.63 -28.81 46.12
N PRO A 26 1.75 -28.36 45.55
CA PRO A 26 1.88 -26.98 45.11
C PRO A 26 0.78 -26.70 44.08
N GLN A 27 -0.06 -25.70 44.36
CA GLN A 27 -0.85 -25.05 43.33
C GLN A 27 0.14 -24.26 42.46
N ASP A 28 0.70 -24.93 41.46
CA ASP A 28 1.39 -24.26 40.38
C ASP A 28 0.41 -23.26 39.78
N LYS A 29 0.68 -21.97 40.07
CA LYS A 29 0.08 -20.87 39.34
C LYS A 29 0.62 -20.96 37.92
N LYS A 30 -0.04 -21.75 37.07
CA LYS A 30 0.09 -21.61 35.63
C LYS A 30 -0.15 -20.14 35.34
N GLY A 31 0.91 -19.43 34.97
CA GLY A 31 0.74 -18.15 34.31
C GLY A 31 -0.19 -18.37 33.13
N VAL A 32 -1.15 -17.47 32.96
CA VAL A 32 -1.64 -17.24 31.61
C VAL A 32 -0.44 -16.66 30.90
N GLU A 33 0.22 -17.45 30.05
CA GLU A 33 1.05 -16.89 29.00
C GLU A 33 0.07 -16.16 28.09
N GLU A 34 -0.06 -14.85 28.32
CA GLU A 34 -0.72 -13.94 27.41
C GLU A 34 0.11 -13.97 26.13
N GLU A 35 -0.39 -14.65 25.10
CA GLU A 35 0.21 -14.60 23.77
C GLU A 35 0.41 -13.12 23.39
N PRO A 36 1.61 -12.70 22.96
CA PRO A 36 1.86 -11.30 22.64
C PRO A 36 0.81 -10.81 21.64
N GLN A 37 0.00 -9.83 22.06
CA GLN A 37 -0.93 -9.19 21.17
C GLN A 37 -0.11 -8.39 20.16
N GLU A 38 0.04 -8.93 18.94
CA GLU A 38 0.69 -8.23 17.84
C GLU A 38 -0.05 -6.89 17.63
N GLU A 39 0.63 -5.77 17.87
CA GLU A 39 0.04 -4.44 17.75
C GLU A 39 -0.27 -4.16 16.27
N VAL A 40 -1.52 -4.37 15.88
CA VAL A 40 -1.98 -4.20 14.49
C VAL A 40 -1.95 -2.71 14.14
N CYS A 41 -0.97 -2.34 13.32
CA CYS A 41 -0.83 -0.98 12.77
C CYS A 41 -2.13 -0.52 12.09
N GLN A 42 -2.65 0.64 12.50
CA GLN A 42 -3.90 1.21 12.00
C GLN A 42 -3.69 2.08 10.76
N TRP A 43 -2.55 2.77 10.66
CA TRP A 43 -2.15 3.60 9.52
C TRP A 43 -0.79 3.17 8.99
N LEU A 44 -0.81 2.29 7.98
CA LEU A 44 0.36 1.91 7.20
C LEU A 44 0.46 2.79 5.94
N GLU A 45 1.62 3.42 5.69
CA GLU A 45 1.90 4.14 4.45
C GLU A 45 3.35 3.93 4.02
N TYR A 46 3.61 3.68 2.73
CA TYR A 46 4.94 3.28 2.20
C TYR A 46 5.54 2.04 2.88
N GLY A 47 4.70 1.18 3.48
CA GLY A 47 5.14 0.04 4.31
C GLY A 47 5.61 0.41 5.73
N ILE A 48 5.56 1.69 6.09
CA ILE A 48 5.93 2.22 7.41
C ILE A 48 4.66 2.41 8.25
N CYS A 49 4.70 2.02 9.53
CA CYS A 49 3.59 2.27 10.44
C CYS A 49 3.65 3.71 11.00
N LEU A 50 2.56 4.46 10.83
CA LEU A 50 2.45 5.87 11.24
C LEU A 50 1.67 6.07 12.56
N ASP A 51 1.25 5.00 13.23
CA ASP A 51 0.48 5.06 14.48
C ASP A 51 1.16 5.88 15.59
N SER A 52 2.50 5.96 15.59
CA SER A 52 3.33 6.73 16.52
C SER A 52 4.18 7.83 15.87
N LEU A 53 4.07 8.04 14.55
CA LEU A 53 4.93 8.94 13.75
C LEU A 53 4.10 10.03 13.05
N ASP A 54 4.70 11.18 12.78
CA ASP A 54 4.11 12.24 11.96
C ASP A 54 4.73 12.28 10.57
N ILE A 55 3.91 12.49 9.53
CA ILE A 55 4.34 12.54 8.13
C ILE A 55 4.15 13.94 7.54
N THR A 56 5.25 14.63 7.24
CA THR A 56 5.24 15.90 6.52
C THR A 56 5.58 15.67 5.05
N ARG A 57 4.71 16.13 4.15
CA ARG A 57 4.87 16.02 2.69
C ARG A 57 5.34 17.34 2.10
N TYR A 58 6.24 17.25 1.14
CA TYR A 58 6.89 18.36 0.44
C TYR A 58 6.85 18.12 -1.07
N THR A 59 7.00 19.20 -1.84
CA THR A 59 7.18 19.16 -3.30
C THR A 59 8.55 19.69 -3.64
N ILE A 60 9.25 19.07 -4.58
CA ILE A 60 10.57 19.53 -5.05
C ILE A 60 10.38 20.80 -5.90
N GLU A 61 10.96 21.91 -5.46
CA GLU A 61 10.81 23.21 -6.15
C GLU A 61 11.97 23.56 -7.09
N ARG A 62 11.83 24.65 -7.85
CA ARG A 62 12.88 25.11 -8.77
C ARG A 62 14.07 25.66 -7.99
N GLY A 63 15.13 24.86 -7.93
CA GLY A 63 16.38 25.21 -7.25
C GLY A 63 16.76 24.18 -6.19
N ASP A 64 15.83 23.31 -5.80
CA ASP A 64 16.15 22.18 -4.94
C ASP A 64 17.10 21.21 -5.61
N HIS A 65 18.05 20.72 -4.82
CA HIS A 65 18.89 19.58 -5.10
C HIS A 65 18.97 18.73 -3.83
N PHE A 66 19.33 17.45 -3.95
CA PHE A 66 19.25 16.50 -2.83
C PHE A 66 19.96 17.03 -1.55
N ALA A 67 21.12 17.67 -1.68
CA ALA A 67 21.81 18.28 -0.56
C ALA A 67 21.13 19.55 0.05
N SER A 68 20.36 20.33 -0.70
CA SER A 68 19.59 21.45 -0.13
C SER A 68 18.38 20.93 0.63
N ILE A 69 17.68 19.93 0.09
CA ILE A 69 16.56 19.25 0.75
C ILE A 69 17.01 18.73 2.12
N LEU A 70 18.13 17.99 2.19
CA LEU A 70 18.63 17.47 3.47
C LEU A 70 19.08 18.59 4.43
N SER A 71 19.75 19.64 3.94
CA SER A 71 20.13 20.78 4.78
C SER A 71 18.92 21.56 5.30
N ASN A 72 17.83 21.66 4.54
CA ASN A 72 16.59 22.32 4.93
C ASN A 72 15.80 21.48 5.95
N LEU A 73 15.92 20.15 5.89
CA LEU A 73 15.41 19.20 6.90
C LEU A 73 16.30 19.11 8.16
N GLY A 74 17.40 19.89 8.22
CA GLY A 74 18.27 20.01 9.40
C GLY A 74 19.44 19.03 9.49
N PHE A 75 19.63 18.14 8.50
CA PHE A 75 20.76 17.20 8.50
C PHE A 75 22.09 17.93 8.30
N SER A 76 23.12 17.53 9.05
CA SER A 76 24.49 18.01 8.83
C SER A 76 25.06 17.48 7.50
N PRO A 77 26.12 18.12 6.95
CA PRO A 77 26.76 17.63 5.71
C PRO A 77 27.24 16.17 5.79
N ALA A 78 27.66 15.70 6.96
CA ALA A 78 28.14 14.32 7.16
C ALA A 78 27.00 13.29 7.19
N GLU A 79 25.84 13.65 7.74
CA GLU A 79 24.62 12.83 7.64
C GLU A 79 24.07 12.87 6.21
N GLY A 80 24.11 14.03 5.57
CA GLY A 80 23.75 14.21 4.17
C GLY A 80 24.57 13.33 3.22
N GLU A 81 25.88 13.21 3.46
CA GLU A 81 26.75 12.31 2.69
C GLU A 81 26.40 10.83 2.91
N LYS A 82 26.13 10.39 4.14
CA LYS A 82 25.63 9.04 4.44
C LYS A 82 24.31 8.74 3.72
N ILE A 83 23.32 9.62 3.85
CA ILE A 83 22.00 9.51 3.23
C ILE A 83 22.11 9.46 1.69
N THR A 84 22.92 10.36 1.11
CA THR A 84 23.18 10.39 -0.34
C THR A 84 23.83 9.08 -0.81
N SER A 85 24.81 8.57 -0.07
CA SER A 85 25.51 7.33 -0.41
C SER A 85 24.59 6.11 -0.33
N ALA A 86 23.73 6.04 0.69
CA ALA A 86 22.77 4.96 0.88
C ALA A 86 21.70 4.93 -0.23
N ILE A 87 21.07 6.08 -0.55
CA ILE A 87 19.94 6.12 -1.49
C ILE A 87 20.36 6.00 -2.97
N THR A 88 21.60 6.40 -3.33
CA THR A 88 22.04 6.55 -4.73
C THR A 88 21.79 5.33 -5.65
N PRO A 89 21.92 4.06 -5.19
CA PRO A 89 21.58 2.88 -6.01
C PRO A 89 20.10 2.83 -6.43
N TYR A 90 19.20 3.31 -5.57
CA TYR A 90 17.74 3.25 -5.73
C TYR A 90 17.19 4.52 -6.38
N LEU A 91 17.65 5.68 -5.91
CA LEU A 91 17.36 7.00 -6.47
C LEU A 91 18.64 7.84 -6.50
N SER A 92 19.23 7.95 -7.70
CA SER A 92 20.35 8.87 -7.91
C SER A 92 19.88 10.33 -7.75
N PRO A 93 20.60 11.18 -6.99
CA PRO A 93 20.26 12.59 -6.78
C PRO A 93 19.98 13.43 -8.05
N SER A 94 20.56 13.04 -9.19
CA SER A 94 20.34 13.70 -10.49
C SER A 94 19.00 13.37 -11.15
N LYS A 95 18.25 12.40 -10.61
CA LYS A 95 16.91 12.00 -11.08
C LYS A 95 15.77 12.70 -10.30
N LEU A 96 16.06 13.58 -9.34
CA LEU A 96 15.03 14.43 -8.74
C LEU A 96 14.39 15.32 -9.82
N GLN A 97 13.07 15.44 -9.80
CA GLN A 97 12.30 16.25 -10.77
C GLN A 97 11.43 17.27 -10.04
N VAL A 98 11.42 18.50 -10.54
CA VAL A 98 10.58 19.58 -10.00
C VAL A 98 9.10 19.20 -10.13
N GLY A 99 8.36 19.30 -9.04
CA GLY A 99 6.95 18.88 -8.96
C GLY A 99 6.72 17.45 -8.47
N HIS A 100 7.75 16.62 -8.32
CA HIS A 100 7.63 15.35 -7.58
C HIS A 100 7.52 15.61 -6.07
N THR A 101 6.92 14.67 -5.34
CA THR A 101 6.79 14.77 -3.88
C THR A 101 7.88 13.97 -3.15
N TYR A 102 8.18 14.42 -1.93
CA TYR A 102 8.88 13.62 -0.94
C TYR A 102 8.25 13.79 0.44
N SER A 103 8.41 12.80 1.29
CA SER A 103 7.89 12.79 2.66
C SER A 103 9.03 12.66 3.66
N ALA A 104 9.02 13.48 4.71
CA ALA A 104 9.79 13.24 5.92
C ALA A 104 8.85 12.67 6.99
N ILE A 105 9.25 11.56 7.61
CA ILE A 105 8.48 10.89 8.66
C ILE A 105 9.30 10.95 9.95
N SER A 106 8.73 11.53 11.00
CA SER A 106 9.40 11.84 12.26
C SER A 106 8.69 11.25 13.48
N GLU A 107 9.44 11.02 14.55
CA GLU A 107 8.89 10.67 15.85
C GLU A 107 8.02 11.81 16.41
N ARG A 108 6.92 11.45 17.13
CA ARG A 108 6.09 12.42 17.88
C ARG A 108 6.76 12.84 19.19
N ASP A 109 8.00 13.28 19.08
CA ASP A 109 8.86 13.71 20.18
C ASP A 109 9.16 15.23 20.08
N THR A 110 9.74 15.81 21.12
CA THR A 110 10.07 17.25 21.17
C THR A 110 11.20 17.68 20.24
N ALA A 111 12.03 16.75 19.75
CA ALA A 111 13.02 16.99 18.71
C ALA A 111 12.44 16.81 17.29
N SER A 112 11.30 16.10 17.16
CA SER A 112 10.70 15.69 15.89
C SER A 112 11.69 14.93 15.00
N THR A 113 12.37 13.96 15.60
CA THR A 113 13.50 13.24 14.99
C THR A 113 13.05 12.51 13.71
N ILE A 114 13.60 12.89 12.56
CA ILE A 114 13.28 12.26 11.27
C ILE A 114 13.86 10.84 11.24
N ARG A 115 12.98 9.85 11.08
CA ARG A 115 13.31 8.42 11.01
C ARG A 115 13.25 7.86 9.59
N TYR A 116 12.43 8.44 8.72
CA TYR A 116 12.40 8.06 7.31
C TYR A 116 12.31 9.26 6.37
N LEU A 117 12.95 9.14 5.21
CA LEU A 117 12.73 9.99 4.05
C LEU A 117 12.21 9.12 2.90
N VAL A 118 11.11 9.51 2.28
CA VAL A 118 10.52 8.77 1.15
C VAL A 118 10.42 9.68 -0.06
N PHE A 119 11.02 9.27 -1.18
CA PHE A 119 11.05 10.04 -2.43
C PHE A 119 10.28 9.30 -3.53
N GLU A 120 9.24 9.92 -4.08
CA GLU A 120 8.42 9.31 -5.12
C GLU A 120 9.12 9.36 -6.49
N LYS A 121 9.42 8.20 -7.06
CA LYS A 121 10.06 8.05 -8.37
C LYS A 121 9.04 8.16 -9.50
N GLY A 122 7.78 7.81 -9.22
CA GLY A 122 6.64 7.89 -10.12
C GLY A 122 5.34 7.69 -9.35
N ARG A 123 4.33 7.09 -10.01
CA ARG A 123 3.02 6.83 -9.39
C ARG A 123 2.93 5.51 -8.60
N ILE A 124 3.91 4.64 -8.77
CA ILE A 124 4.02 3.31 -8.13
C ILE A 124 5.25 3.26 -7.25
N ASP A 125 6.43 3.56 -7.81
CA ASP A 125 7.72 3.28 -7.15
C ASP A 125 8.23 4.46 -6.31
N TYR A 126 8.85 4.14 -5.18
CA TYR A 126 9.42 5.11 -4.25
C TYR A 126 10.70 4.57 -3.59
N ALA A 127 11.67 5.46 -3.36
CA ALA A 127 12.89 5.14 -2.62
C ALA A 127 12.74 5.59 -1.16
N ILE A 128 13.02 4.68 -0.22
CA ILE A 128 13.04 4.96 1.21
C ILE A 128 14.50 5.07 1.66
N VAL A 129 14.75 6.03 2.54
CA VAL A 129 15.90 6.05 3.45
C VAL A 129 15.37 5.87 4.87
N GLU A 130 15.84 4.84 5.56
CA GLU A 130 15.63 4.68 7.01
C GLU A 130 16.86 5.19 7.76
N ILE A 131 16.60 6.01 8.78
CA ILE A 131 17.60 6.67 9.60
C ILE A 131 17.51 6.08 11.01
N GLN A 132 18.60 5.43 11.43
CA GLN A 132 18.79 4.91 12.79
C GLN A 132 19.97 5.65 13.44
N PRO A 133 20.13 5.63 14.78
CA PRO A 133 21.15 6.44 15.47
C PRO A 133 22.59 6.25 14.94
N ASP A 134 22.98 5.01 14.63
CA ASP A 134 24.32 4.67 14.14
C ASP A 134 24.39 4.41 12.62
N THR A 135 23.27 4.07 12.00
CA THR A 135 23.19 3.48 10.64
C THR A 135 22.16 4.19 9.77
N VAL A 136 22.47 4.37 8.49
CA VAL A 136 21.49 4.79 7.47
C VAL A 136 21.32 3.64 6.49
N LEU A 137 20.08 3.20 6.29
CA LEU A 137 19.70 2.18 5.31
C LEU A 137 18.89 2.85 4.20
N ALA A 138 18.87 2.26 3.02
CA ALA A 138 17.99 2.68 1.94
C ALA A 138 17.57 1.48 1.09
N TYR A 139 16.40 1.59 0.49
CA TYR A 139 15.79 0.56 -0.34
C TYR A 139 14.74 1.19 -1.27
N GLU A 140 14.22 0.39 -2.21
CA GLU A 140 13.15 0.77 -3.12
C GLU A 140 11.96 -0.17 -2.91
N GLU A 141 10.76 0.40 -2.91
CA GLU A 141 9.50 -0.31 -2.78
C GLU A 141 8.46 0.23 -3.77
N ALA A 142 7.44 -0.58 -4.03
CA ALA A 142 6.35 -0.25 -4.94
C ALA A 142 5.01 -0.15 -4.19
N ARG A 143 4.12 0.75 -4.63
CA ARG A 143 2.73 0.77 -4.15
C ARG A 143 2.02 -0.47 -4.72
N PRO A 144 1.23 -1.24 -3.94
CA PRO A 144 0.50 -2.38 -4.47
C PRO A 144 -0.38 -2.01 -5.66
N VAL A 145 -0.21 -2.72 -6.78
CA VAL A 145 -0.95 -2.51 -8.03
C VAL A 145 -1.95 -3.65 -8.24
N THR A 146 -3.22 -3.29 -8.35
CA THR A 146 -4.27 -4.20 -8.82
C THR A 146 -4.46 -4.00 -10.33
N LEU A 147 -4.26 -5.05 -11.13
CA LEU A 147 -4.70 -5.06 -12.53
C LEU A 147 -6.20 -5.34 -12.58
N LYS A 148 -6.95 -4.54 -13.33
CA LYS A 148 -8.40 -4.71 -13.55
C LYS A 148 -8.67 -4.77 -15.05
N ARG A 149 -9.25 -5.90 -15.48
CA ARG A 149 -9.62 -6.13 -16.87
C ARG A 149 -10.83 -5.27 -17.24
N GLN A 150 -10.69 -4.54 -18.33
CA GLN A 150 -11.70 -3.67 -18.91
C GLN A 150 -12.01 -4.09 -20.34
N TYR A 151 -13.18 -3.67 -20.80
CA TYR A 151 -13.67 -3.88 -22.15
C TYR A 151 -14.14 -2.54 -22.72
N ALA A 152 -13.84 -2.29 -23.99
CA ALA A 152 -14.42 -1.18 -24.73
C ALA A 152 -14.74 -1.63 -26.16
N GLU A 153 -15.84 -1.12 -26.71
CA GLU A 153 -16.20 -1.31 -28.10
C GLU A 153 -16.86 -0.05 -28.65
N GLY A 154 -16.80 0.13 -29.97
CA GLY A 154 -17.39 1.29 -30.61
C GLY A 154 -17.41 1.20 -32.13
N VAL A 155 -18.49 1.70 -32.72
CA VAL A 155 -18.55 2.02 -34.15
C VAL A 155 -18.13 3.47 -34.31
N ILE A 156 -17.17 3.71 -35.18
CA ILE A 156 -16.57 5.02 -35.39
C ILE A 156 -17.57 5.91 -36.14
N THR A 157 -17.81 7.10 -35.59
CA THR A 157 -18.72 8.12 -36.15
C THR A 157 -17.98 9.36 -36.67
N SER A 158 -16.77 9.62 -36.14
CA SER A 158 -15.98 10.81 -36.46
C SER A 158 -14.48 10.57 -36.33
N SER A 159 -14.04 9.88 -35.28
CA SER A 159 -12.69 9.34 -35.14
C SER A 159 -12.68 8.22 -34.09
N MET A 160 -11.67 7.33 -34.15
CA MET A 160 -11.45 6.34 -33.08
C MET A 160 -11.26 7.02 -31.71
N TRP A 161 -10.52 8.13 -31.66
CA TRP A 161 -10.28 8.92 -30.45
C TRP A 161 -11.59 9.38 -29.79
N ASN A 162 -12.49 10.02 -30.54
CA ASN A 162 -13.77 10.48 -30.01
C ASN A 162 -14.61 9.28 -29.53
N THR A 163 -14.67 8.22 -30.33
CA THR A 163 -15.46 7.02 -30.01
C THR A 163 -14.99 6.34 -28.72
N ILE A 164 -13.68 6.33 -28.45
CA ILE A 164 -13.09 5.83 -27.20
C ILE A 164 -13.43 6.74 -26.02
N VAL A 165 -13.32 8.07 -26.18
CA VAL A 165 -13.72 9.06 -25.16
C VAL A 165 -15.21 8.94 -24.82
N ASP A 166 -16.08 8.85 -25.83
CA ASP A 166 -17.53 8.75 -25.68
C ASP A 166 -17.97 7.42 -25.04
N SER A 167 -17.17 6.36 -25.20
CA SER A 167 -17.35 5.08 -24.47
C SER A 167 -16.97 5.15 -22.99
N GLY A 168 -16.34 6.24 -22.55
CA GLY A 168 -15.79 6.42 -21.20
C GLY A 168 -14.43 5.72 -20.98
N ALA A 169 -13.83 5.17 -22.04
CA ALA A 169 -12.52 4.52 -21.97
C ALA A 169 -11.36 5.54 -21.97
N PRO A 170 -10.18 5.20 -21.40
CA PRO A 170 -9.07 6.14 -21.30
C PRO A 170 -8.49 6.51 -22.68
N VAL A 171 -8.21 7.79 -22.91
CA VAL A 171 -7.75 8.32 -24.22
C VAL A 171 -6.50 7.60 -24.77
N MET A 172 -5.63 7.11 -23.89
CA MET A 172 -4.43 6.34 -24.26
C MET A 172 -4.74 5.01 -24.97
N LEU A 173 -5.94 4.45 -24.79
CA LEU A 173 -6.39 3.25 -25.50
C LEU A 173 -6.40 3.46 -27.02
N ALA A 174 -6.68 4.68 -27.49
CA ALA A 174 -6.63 5.03 -28.91
C ALA A 174 -5.20 4.95 -29.47
N LEU A 175 -4.21 5.39 -28.71
CA LEU A 175 -2.79 5.29 -29.08
C LEU A 175 -2.34 3.82 -29.09
N MET A 176 -2.65 3.06 -28.05
CA MET A 176 -2.26 1.64 -27.96
C MET A 176 -2.91 0.79 -29.06
N LEU A 177 -4.17 1.05 -29.44
CA LEU A 177 -4.80 0.40 -30.60
C LEU A 177 -4.16 0.82 -31.92
N SER A 178 -3.75 2.09 -32.04
CA SER A 178 -3.01 2.57 -33.21
C SER A 178 -1.64 1.89 -33.34
N ASP A 179 -0.95 1.64 -32.24
CA ASP A 179 0.35 0.95 -32.22
C ASP A 179 0.23 -0.55 -32.53
N VAL A 180 -0.83 -1.22 -32.04
CA VAL A 180 -1.11 -2.64 -32.32
C VAL A 180 -1.31 -2.87 -33.82
N TYR A 181 -2.15 -2.06 -34.48
CA TYR A 181 -2.51 -2.25 -35.89
C TYR A 181 -1.67 -1.42 -36.88
N ALA A 182 -0.57 -0.78 -36.43
CA ALA A 182 0.25 0.15 -37.21
C ALA A 182 0.79 -0.39 -38.56
N TRP A 183 0.88 -1.72 -38.72
CA TRP A 183 1.34 -2.38 -39.95
C TRP A 183 0.20 -2.87 -40.86
N GLN A 184 -1.05 -2.86 -40.38
CA GLN A 184 -2.22 -3.42 -41.05
C GLN A 184 -3.25 -2.36 -41.44
N ILE A 185 -3.36 -1.26 -40.68
CA ILE A 185 -4.41 -0.24 -40.82
C ILE A 185 -3.77 1.16 -40.81
N ASP A 186 -4.09 1.97 -41.82
CA ASP A 186 -3.79 3.39 -41.82
C ASP A 186 -4.90 4.15 -41.06
N PHE A 187 -4.59 4.59 -39.85
CA PHE A 187 -5.53 5.32 -38.99
C PHE A 187 -5.90 6.72 -39.51
N PHE A 188 -5.24 7.24 -40.56
CA PHE A 188 -5.69 8.43 -41.28
C PHE A 188 -6.77 8.13 -42.33
N ASP A 189 -6.97 6.86 -42.70
CA ASP A 189 -7.92 6.41 -43.73
C ASP A 189 -9.10 5.57 -43.16
N VAL A 190 -9.17 5.48 -41.82
CA VAL A 190 -10.29 4.97 -41.00
C VAL A 190 -11.50 5.91 -41.06
N LYS A 191 -12.72 5.36 -41.15
CA LYS A 191 -13.93 6.09 -41.55
C LYS A 191 -15.15 5.78 -40.68
N GLU A 192 -16.20 6.59 -40.87
CA GLU A 192 -17.53 6.31 -40.31
C GLU A 192 -18.00 4.90 -40.71
N GLY A 193 -18.39 4.09 -39.73
CA GLY A 193 -18.81 2.69 -39.94
C GLY A 193 -17.71 1.64 -39.75
N ASP A 194 -16.42 2.02 -39.69
CA ASP A 194 -15.39 1.14 -39.12
C ASP A 194 -15.65 0.94 -37.61
N SER A 195 -15.13 -0.12 -37.00
CA SER A 195 -15.39 -0.41 -35.58
C SER A 195 -14.22 -1.10 -34.88
N PHE A 196 -14.23 -1.07 -33.55
CA PHE A 196 -13.27 -1.79 -32.71
C PHE A 196 -13.97 -2.47 -31.54
N ARG A 197 -13.35 -3.55 -31.06
CA ARG A 197 -13.65 -4.25 -29.80
C ARG A 197 -12.31 -4.55 -29.12
N VAL A 198 -12.15 -4.23 -27.85
CA VAL A 198 -10.88 -4.39 -27.14
C VAL A 198 -11.06 -4.82 -25.69
N MET A 199 -10.23 -5.77 -25.28
CA MET A 199 -10.04 -6.24 -23.91
C MET A 199 -8.64 -5.78 -23.46
N TYR A 200 -8.56 -5.07 -22.35
CA TYR A 200 -7.32 -4.43 -21.89
C TYR A 200 -7.24 -4.41 -20.36
N ASP A 201 -6.04 -4.56 -19.81
CA ASP A 201 -5.82 -4.52 -18.35
C ASP A 201 -5.35 -3.13 -17.93
N VAL A 202 -6.01 -2.57 -16.91
CA VAL A 202 -5.71 -1.26 -16.35
C VAL A 202 -5.10 -1.41 -14.97
N ALA A 203 -3.97 -0.76 -14.73
CA ALA A 203 -3.29 -0.75 -13.44
C ALA A 203 -3.93 0.27 -12.49
N TYR A 204 -4.21 -0.14 -11.23
CA TYR A 204 -4.73 0.72 -10.17
C TYR A 204 -3.86 0.64 -8.92
N VAL A 205 -3.50 1.79 -8.35
CA VAL A 205 -2.95 1.90 -7.00
C VAL A 205 -4.09 2.11 -6.00
N ASN A 206 -3.99 1.46 -4.85
CA ASN A 206 -4.99 1.48 -3.77
C ASN A 206 -6.42 1.20 -4.27
N ASP A 207 -6.54 0.30 -5.25
CA ASP A 207 -7.77 -0.11 -5.96
C ASP A 207 -8.61 0.99 -6.65
N THR A 208 -8.23 2.25 -6.50
CA THR A 208 -9.07 3.43 -6.78
C THR A 208 -8.43 4.38 -7.78
N SER A 209 -7.09 4.50 -7.76
CA SER A 209 -6.36 5.44 -8.60
C SER A 209 -5.77 4.72 -9.82
N MET A 210 -6.41 4.86 -10.99
CA MET A 210 -5.85 4.37 -12.25
C MET A 210 -4.45 4.96 -12.47
N VAL A 211 -3.46 4.10 -12.68
CA VAL A 211 -2.10 4.47 -13.07
C VAL A 211 -2.02 4.65 -14.58
N GLU A 212 -2.25 3.57 -15.32
CA GLU A 212 -2.08 3.44 -16.78
C GLU A 212 -2.84 2.23 -17.33
N ILE A 213 -2.87 2.08 -18.66
CA ILE A 213 -3.25 0.81 -19.30
C ILE A 213 -1.99 -0.05 -19.37
N SER A 214 -2.01 -1.21 -18.72
CA SER A 214 -0.86 -2.11 -18.58
C SER A 214 -0.66 -3.00 -19.81
N ALA A 215 -1.74 -3.40 -20.49
CA ALA A 215 -1.68 -4.29 -21.65
C ALA A 215 -2.95 -4.20 -22.50
N ILE A 216 -2.81 -4.42 -23.82
CA ILE A 216 -3.91 -4.87 -24.67
C ILE A 216 -3.88 -6.40 -24.68
N GLU A 217 -4.93 -7.02 -24.13
CA GLU A 217 -5.03 -8.47 -23.95
C GLU A 217 -5.70 -9.18 -25.13
N GLY A 218 -6.41 -8.40 -25.95
CA GLY A 218 -6.96 -8.82 -27.24
C GLY A 218 -7.76 -7.69 -27.85
N ALA A 219 -7.63 -7.49 -29.16
CA ALA A 219 -8.40 -6.53 -29.91
C ALA A 219 -9.00 -7.20 -31.15
N VAL A 220 -10.03 -6.56 -31.71
CA VAL A 220 -10.56 -6.80 -33.04
C VAL A 220 -10.86 -5.44 -33.64
N PHE A 221 -10.34 -5.15 -34.82
CA PHE A 221 -10.67 -3.94 -35.57
C PHE A 221 -11.35 -4.32 -36.88
N THR A 222 -12.52 -3.77 -37.17
CA THR A 222 -13.21 -3.92 -38.45
C THR A 222 -12.96 -2.68 -39.29
N HIS A 223 -12.18 -2.81 -40.36
CA HIS A 223 -11.93 -1.73 -41.31
C HIS A 223 -12.48 -2.13 -42.69
N ARG A 224 -13.37 -1.30 -43.26
CA ARG A 224 -13.99 -1.52 -44.59
C ARG A 224 -14.78 -2.81 -44.75
N GLY A 225 -15.16 -3.44 -43.63
CA GLY A 225 -15.88 -4.72 -43.59
C GLY A 225 -15.00 -5.96 -43.43
N GLU A 226 -13.67 -5.81 -43.44
CA GLU A 226 -12.72 -6.88 -43.10
C GLU A 226 -12.36 -6.80 -41.61
N GLU A 227 -12.27 -7.94 -40.92
CA GLU A 227 -11.82 -8.01 -39.52
C GLU A 227 -10.31 -8.28 -39.42
N TYR A 228 -9.65 -7.50 -38.57
CA TYR A 228 -8.26 -7.61 -38.18
C TYR A 228 -8.20 -8.02 -36.71
N LEU A 229 -7.40 -9.05 -36.42
CA LEU A 229 -7.13 -9.58 -35.08
C LEU A 229 -5.73 -9.16 -34.64
#